data_AF-A0A432FB60-F1
#
_entry.id   AF-A0A432FB60-F1
#
_cell.length_a   1.000
_cell.length_b   1.000
_cell.length_c   1.000
_cell.angle_alpha   90.00
_cell.angle_beta   90.00
_cell.angle_gamma   90.00
#
_symmetry.space_group_name_H-M   'P 1'
#
loop_
_entity.id
_entity.type
_entity.pdbx_description
1 polymer ?
#
loop_
_entity_poly.entity_id
_entity_poly.type
_entity_poly.pdbx_seq_one_letter_code
_entity_poly.pdbx_strand_id
1 'polypeptide(L)'
;MGWQPALEASGSGWQSPLLAELLNDPYSAVRYMAHKALARQPGFGEFEYDFVADEPKRLAKREGALAKWKPPTAGTPANPAAVLLSADGQRLTNQVQRLIETRDNRPIRLRE
;
A
#
# COMPACT_ATOMS: atom_id res chain seq x y z
N MET A 1 5.30 8.74 9.50
CA MET A 1 4.36 8.01 10.38
C MET A 1 4.73 6.55 10.32
N GLY A 2 4.97 5.96 11.48
CA GLY A 2 5.38 4.58 11.68
C GLY A 2 5.52 4.45 13.19
N TRP A 3 4.41 4.18 13.87
CA TRP A 3 4.44 4.03 15.31
C TRP A 3 5.27 2.79 15.61
N GLN A 4 6.42 2.99 16.26
CA GLN A 4 7.46 1.97 16.41
C GLN A 4 6.94 0.63 16.97
N PRO A 5 6.07 0.60 18.00
CA PRO A 5 5.49 -0.65 18.49
C PRO A 5 4.65 -1.39 17.45
N ALA A 6 3.96 -0.68 16.56
CA ALA A 6 3.19 -1.34 15.49
C ALA A 6 4.11 -1.98 14.45
N LEU A 7 5.26 -1.38 14.15
CA LEU A 7 6.26 -1.96 13.25
C LEU A 7 6.90 -3.20 13.86
N GLU A 8 7.21 -3.16 15.16
CA GLU A 8 7.77 -4.29 15.90
C GLU A 8 6.79 -5.46 15.98
N ALA A 9 5.50 -5.18 16.23
CA ALA A 9 4.47 -6.22 16.33
C ALA A 9 4.07 -6.83 14.97
N SER A 10 4.01 -6.01 13.91
CA SER A 10 3.54 -6.45 12.59
C SER A 10 4.65 -6.83 11.62
N GLY A 11 5.91 -6.60 11.97
CA GLY A 11 7.03 -6.78 11.06
C GLY A 11 7.07 -5.73 9.94
N SER A 12 7.93 -5.96 8.96
CA SER A 12 8.20 -5.02 7.85
C SER A 12 8.13 -5.70 6.48
N GLY A 13 7.97 -4.91 5.42
CA GLY A 13 8.03 -5.37 4.03
C GLY A 13 6.69 -5.80 3.42
N TRP A 14 5.67 -6.03 4.25
CA TRP A 14 4.30 -6.34 3.82
C TRP A 14 3.49 -5.09 3.44
N GLN A 15 3.91 -3.91 3.90
CA GLN A 15 3.17 -2.65 3.74
C GLN A 15 3.18 -2.14 2.30
N SER A 16 4.31 -2.26 1.59
CA SER A 16 4.51 -1.72 0.24
C SER A 16 3.39 -2.05 -0.76
N PRO A 17 2.94 -3.31 -0.94
CA PRO A 17 1.89 -3.62 -1.89
C PRO A 17 0.54 -3.01 -1.50
N LEU A 18 0.24 -2.88 -0.21
CA LEU A 18 -0.99 -2.24 0.27
C LEU A 18 -0.94 -0.72 0.08
N LEU A 19 0.22 -0.10 0.31
CA LEU A 19 0.44 1.33 0.03
C LEU A 19 0.38 1.62 -1.47
N ALA A 20 0.85 0.70 -2.31
CA ALA A 20 0.76 0.81 -3.76
C ALA A 20 -0.71 0.85 -4.23
N GLU A 21 -1.59 0.01 -3.67
CA GLU A 21 -3.03 0.03 -4.00
C GLU A 21 -3.67 1.40 -3.76
N LEU A 22 -3.25 2.09 -2.69
CA LEU A 22 -3.77 3.40 -2.31
C LEU A 22 -3.28 4.55 -3.23
N LEU A 23 -2.38 4.28 -4.18
CA LEU A 23 -1.97 5.26 -5.19
C LEU A 23 -3.10 5.58 -6.20
N ASN A 24 -4.21 4.84 -6.22
CA ASN A 24 -5.40 5.25 -6.97
C ASN A 24 -6.64 5.42 -6.08
N ASP A 25 -6.43 5.78 -4.81
CA ASP A 25 -7.53 6.12 -3.91
C ASP A 25 -8.37 7.30 -4.44
N PRO A 26 -9.70 7.35 -4.28
CA PRO A 26 -10.53 8.49 -4.67
C PRO A 26 -10.12 9.80 -3.98
N TYR A 27 -9.56 9.75 -2.76
CA TYR A 27 -9.16 10.93 -2.00
C TYR A 27 -7.68 11.28 -2.22
N SER A 28 -7.41 12.49 -2.68
CA SER A 28 -6.04 13.00 -2.90
C SER A 28 -5.17 12.94 -1.65
N ALA A 29 -5.74 13.22 -0.47
CA ALA A 29 -5.04 13.14 0.81
C ALA A 29 -4.53 11.72 1.11
N VAL A 30 -5.34 10.69 0.80
CA VAL A 30 -4.94 9.28 0.97
C VAL A 30 -3.82 8.95 -0.02
N ARG A 31 -3.95 9.35 -1.29
CA ARG A 31 -2.91 9.16 -2.31
C ARG A 31 -1.58 9.80 -1.91
N TYR A 32 -1.60 11.04 -1.41
CA TYR A 32 -0.43 11.74 -0.92
C TYR A 32 0.24 11.02 0.25
N MET A 33 -0.56 10.59 1.24
CA MET A 33 -0.04 9.88 2.41
C MET A 33 0.49 8.49 2.05
N ALA A 34 -0.17 7.78 1.14
CA ALA A 34 0.27 6.50 0.62
C ALA A 34 1.62 6.63 -0.07
N HIS A 35 1.80 7.64 -0.93
CA HIS A 35 3.09 7.94 -1.57
C HIS A 35 4.19 8.22 -0.54
N LYS A 36 3.94 9.12 0.41
CA LYS A 36 4.91 9.48 1.46
C LYS A 36 5.31 8.29 2.32
N ALA A 37 4.39 7.38 2.59
CA ALA A 37 4.66 6.15 3.33
C ALA A 37 5.40 5.11 2.46
N LEU A 38 5.03 4.99 1.19
CA LEU A 38 5.65 4.08 0.22
C LEU A 38 7.10 4.47 -0.03
N ALA A 39 7.40 5.76 -0.19
CA ALA A 39 8.76 6.27 -0.39
C ALA A 39 9.72 5.96 0.77
N ARG A 40 9.19 5.62 1.96
CA ARG A 40 9.98 5.19 3.12
C ARG A 40 10.21 3.68 3.17
N GLN A 41 9.57 2.92 2.29
CA GLN A 41 9.75 1.47 2.23
C GLN A 41 11.04 1.11 1.49
N PRO A 42 11.68 -0.02 1.85
CA PRO A 42 12.84 -0.51 1.13
C PRO A 42 12.58 -0.62 -0.38
N GLY A 43 13.49 -0.06 -1.18
CA GLY A 43 13.39 -0.06 -2.64
C GLY A 43 12.51 1.03 -3.25
N PHE A 44 11.84 1.87 -2.46
CA PHE A 44 10.93 2.92 -2.96
C PHE A 44 11.40 4.36 -2.72
N GLY A 45 12.62 4.57 -2.21
CA GLY A 45 13.14 5.91 -1.90
C GLY A 45 13.06 6.93 -3.04
N GLU A 46 13.25 6.47 -4.28
CA GLU A 46 13.20 7.29 -5.51
C GLU A 46 11.86 7.15 -6.26
N PHE A 47 10.80 6.69 -5.59
CA PHE A 47 9.51 6.48 -6.23
C PHE A 47 8.79 7.81 -6.47
N GLU A 48 8.92 8.32 -7.69
CA GLU A 48 8.22 9.51 -8.16
C GLU A 48 6.75 9.25 -8.46
N TYR A 49 5.87 10.09 -7.92
CA TYR A 49 4.43 9.95 -8.05
C TYR A 49 3.70 11.29 -7.93
N ASP A 50 2.88 11.60 -8.93
CA ASP A 50 1.96 12.73 -8.93
C ASP A 50 0.58 12.26 -8.44
N PHE A 51 0.20 12.71 -7.25
CA PHE A 51 -1.05 12.32 -6.61
C PHE A 51 -2.29 13.04 -7.17
N VAL A 52 -2.12 14.07 -8.01
CA VAL A 52 -3.23 14.79 -8.67
C VAL A 52 -3.30 14.53 -10.18
N ALA A 53 -2.33 13.81 -10.75
CA ALA A 53 -2.37 13.33 -12.13
C ALA A 53 -3.66 12.57 -12.45
N ASP A 54 -4.06 12.52 -13.72
CA ASP A 54 -5.23 11.77 -14.18
C ASP A 54 -5.17 10.28 -13.79
N GLU A 55 -6.35 9.68 -13.63
CA GLU A 55 -6.49 8.29 -13.17
C GLU A 55 -5.64 7.28 -13.94
N PRO A 56 -5.58 7.28 -15.28
CA PRO A 56 -4.75 6.30 -16.01
C PRO A 56 -3.27 6.37 -15.64
N LYS A 57 -2.73 7.57 -15.37
CA LYS A 57 -1.33 7.77 -14.94
C LYS A 57 -1.12 7.21 -13.54
N ARG A 58 -2.08 7.42 -12.63
CA ARG A 58 -2.02 6.89 -11.27
C ARG A 58 -2.13 5.37 -11.24
N LEU A 59 -3.01 4.78 -12.05
CA LEU A 59 -3.11 3.33 -12.25
C LEU A 59 -1.79 2.75 -12.77
N ALA A 60 -1.16 3.36 -13.77
CA ALA A 60 0.14 2.91 -14.27
C ALA A 60 1.23 2.94 -13.17
N LYS A 61 1.22 3.96 -12.30
CA LYS A 61 2.14 4.04 -11.16
C LYS A 61 1.84 2.97 -10.10
N ARG A 62 0.57 2.68 -9.82
CA ARG A 62 0.17 1.55 -8.96
C ARG A 62 0.71 0.23 -9.50
N GLU A 63 0.46 -0.09 -10.76
CA GLU A 63 0.92 -1.34 -11.38
C GLU A 63 2.45 -1.44 -11.35
N GLY A 64 3.16 -0.35 -11.66
CA GLY A 64 4.62 -0.30 -11.57
C GLY A 64 5.14 -0.55 -10.15
N ALA A 65 4.48 0.02 -9.13
CA ALA A 65 4.85 -0.22 -7.73
C ALA A 65 4.59 -1.67 -7.30
N LEU A 66 3.46 -2.26 -7.70
CA LEU A 66 3.12 -3.65 -7.42
C LEU A 66 4.08 -4.63 -8.11
N ALA A 67 4.44 -4.38 -9.37
CA ALA A 67 5.39 -5.20 -10.12
C ALA A 67 6.82 -5.12 -9.55
N LYS A 68 7.20 -3.95 -9.02
CA LYS A 68 8.50 -3.72 -8.37
C LYS A 68 8.60 -4.46 -7.03
N TRP A 69 7.50 -4.56 -6.28
CA TRP A 69 7.50 -5.20 -4.98
C TRP A 69 7.88 -6.68 -5.08
N LYS A 70 8.67 -7.15 -4.11
CA LYS A 70 9.05 -8.54 -3.95
C LYS A 70 8.57 -9.04 -2.59
N PRO A 71 7.99 -10.25 -2.51
CA PRO A 71 7.67 -10.89 -1.25
C PRO A 71 8.88 -10.88 -0.31
N PRO A 72 8.70 -10.54 0.97
CA PRO A 72 9.78 -10.64 1.94
C PRO A 72 10.24 -12.10 2.04
N THR A 73 11.54 -12.33 1.85
CA THR A 73 12.17 -13.66 2.02
C THR A 73 12.61 -13.93 3.45
N ALA A 74 12.67 -12.89 4.29
CA ALA A 74 12.97 -12.95 5.71
C ALA A 74 12.12 -11.93 6.48
N GLY A 75 11.82 -12.20 7.75
CA GLY A 75 11.00 -11.31 8.57
C GLY A 75 9.50 -11.36 8.26
N THR A 76 9.00 -12.46 7.68
CA THR A 76 7.58 -12.71 7.52
C THR A 76 6.89 -12.65 8.90
N PRO A 77 5.77 -11.93 9.05
CA PRO A 77 5.10 -11.84 10.34
C PRO A 77 4.66 -13.22 10.83
N ALA A 78 4.63 -13.42 12.15
CA ALA A 78 4.23 -14.69 12.76
C ALA A 78 2.82 -15.16 12.31
N ASN A 79 1.95 -14.21 11.95
CA ASN A 79 0.68 -14.45 11.29
C ASN A 79 0.61 -13.67 9.96
N PRO A 80 1.09 -14.26 8.84
CA PRO A 80 1.12 -13.58 7.54
C PRO A 80 -0.28 -13.19 7.05
N ALA A 81 -1.28 -14.01 7.34
CA ALA A 81 -2.66 -13.75 6.92
C ALA A 81 -3.24 -12.49 7.57
N ALA A 82 -2.80 -12.13 8.78
CA ALA A 82 -3.21 -10.89 9.44
C ALA A 82 -2.75 -9.62 8.71
N VAL A 83 -1.74 -9.73 7.83
CA VAL A 83 -1.24 -8.62 7.00
C VAL A 83 -1.46 -8.86 5.51
N LEU A 84 -2.44 -9.70 5.16
CA LEU A 84 -2.84 -9.99 3.78
C LEU A 84 -1.74 -10.66 2.94
N LEU A 85 -0.87 -11.44 3.60
CA LEU A 85 0.10 -12.32 2.97
C LEU A 85 -0.26 -13.80 3.19
N SER A 86 0.08 -14.65 2.23
CA SER A 86 0.04 -16.11 2.37
C SER A 86 1.26 -16.63 3.15
N ALA A 87 1.26 -17.93 3.46
CA ALA A 87 2.34 -18.57 4.21
C ALA A 87 3.71 -18.50 3.48
N ASP A 88 3.72 -18.43 2.16
CA ASP A 88 4.89 -18.24 1.30
C ASP A 88 5.21 -16.75 1.05
N GLY A 89 4.59 -15.84 1.79
CA GLY A 89 4.85 -14.39 1.74
C GLY A 89 4.24 -13.69 0.52
N GLN A 90 3.51 -14.40 -0.33
CA GLN A 90 2.81 -13.81 -1.46
C GLN A 90 1.63 -12.97 -0.99
N ARG A 91 1.27 -11.97 -1.78
CA ARG A 91 0.09 -11.16 -1.51
C ARG A 91 -1.18 -11.99 -1.73
N LEU A 92 -2.13 -11.90 -0.80
CA LEU A 92 -3.48 -12.46 -0.96
C LEU A 92 -4.33 -11.58 -1.89
N THR A 93 -3.97 -11.49 -3.17
CA THR A 93 -4.54 -10.53 -4.15
C THR A 93 -6.06 -10.50 -4.16
N ASN A 94 -6.72 -11.66 -4.19
CA ASN A 94 -8.19 -11.74 -4.20
C ASN A 94 -8.83 -11.16 -2.92
N GLN A 95 -8.18 -11.33 -1.75
CA GLN A 95 -8.67 -10.76 -0.50
C GLN A 95 -8.48 -9.24 -0.48
N VAL A 96 -7.32 -8.76 -0.92
CA VAL A 96 -7.06 -7.32 -1.01
C VAL A 96 -8.05 -6.65 -1.98
N GLN A 97 -8.25 -7.25 -3.16
CA GLN A 97 -9.19 -6.73 -4.15
C GLN A 97 -10.62 -6.65 -3.59
N ARG A 98 -11.07 -7.72 -2.92
CA ARG A 98 -12.38 -7.73 -2.24
C ARG A 98 -12.50 -6.59 -1.22
N LEU A 99 -11.48 -6.37 -0.39
CA LEU A 99 -11.50 -5.29 0.61
C LEU A 99 -11.57 -3.90 -0.03
N ILE A 100 -10.90 -3.70 -1.16
CA ILE A 100 -10.95 -2.45 -1.93
C ILE A 100 -12.35 -2.25 -2.53
N GLU A 101 -12.92 -3.29 -3.14
CA GLU A 101 -14.24 -3.24 -3.78
C GLU A 101 -15.39 -3.05 -2.80
N THR A 102 -15.30 -3.63 -1.60
CA THR A 102 -16.32 -3.47 -0.56
C THR A 102 -16.07 -2.28 0.34
N ARG A 103 -15.08 -1.43 0.04
CA ARG A 103 -14.82 -0.24 0.82
C ARG A 103 -15.94 0.77 0.63
N ASP A 104 -16.44 1.28 1.74
CA ASP A 104 -17.34 2.41 1.76
C ASP A 104 -16.64 3.68 1.24
N ASN A 105 -17.08 4.17 0.07
CA ASN A 105 -16.54 5.38 -0.57
C ASN A 105 -17.47 6.60 -0.37
N ARG A 106 -18.31 6.61 0.67
CA ARG A 106 -19.15 7.78 1.01
C ARG A 106 -18.32 9.07 0.93
N PRO A 107 -18.71 10.05 0.10
CA PRO A 107 -17.97 11.30 -0.07
C PRO A 107 -17.77 12.03 1.25
N ILE A 108 -16.53 12.27 1.62
CA ILE A 108 -16.15 13.11 2.77
C ILE A 108 -15.69 14.46 2.25
N ARG A 109 -16.28 15.55 2.78
CA ARG A 109 -15.73 16.90 2.63
C ARG A 109 -14.66 17.11 3.69
N LEU A 110 -13.39 17.12 3.26
CA LEU A 110 -12.31 17.63 4.08
C LEU A 110 -12.42 19.17 4.08
N ARG A 111 -12.60 19.77 5.25
CA ARG A 111 -12.43 21.22 5.42
C ARG A 111 -10.95 21.44 5.70
N GLU A 112 -10.27 22.12 4.78
CA GLU A 112 -8.91 22.63 4.97
C GLU A 112 -8.93 23.91 5.80
#